data_AF-A0A374WQ32-F1
#
_entry.id   AF-A0A374WQ32-F1
#
_cell.length_a   1.000
_cell.length_b   1.000
_cell.length_c   1.000
_cell.angle_alpha   90.00
_cell.angle_beta   90.00
_cell.angle_gamma   90.00
#
_symmetry.space_group_name_H-M   'P 1'
#
loop_
_entity.id
_entity.type
_entity.pdbx_description
1 polymer ?
#
loop_
_entity_poly.entity_id
_entity_poly.type
_entity_poly.pdbx_seq_one_letter_code
_entity_poly.pdbx_strand_id
1 'polypeptide(L)' 'MYVARDKGGDLYLFQTRPRKGDKLHIWLEECINNMIKLDASLFPEVSWEDEEPTEVELVKKL' A
#
# COMPACT_ATOMS: atom_id res chain seq x y z
N MET A 1 8.69 4.98 2.10
CA MET A 1 7.93 3.85 1.51
C MET A 1 6.46 4.17 1.64
N TYR A 2 5.57 3.41 1.02
CA TYR A 2 4.14 3.67 1.12
C TYR A 2 3.36 2.40 1.46
N VAL A 3 2.31 2.52 2.25
CA VAL A 3 1.33 1.45 2.44
C VAL A 3 -0.01 1.89 1.90
N ALA A 4 -0.74 0.96 1.30
CA ALA A 4 -2.10 1.20 0.83
C ALA A 4 -2.88 -0.11 0.81
N ARG A 5 -4.20 -0.01 0.99
CA ARG A 5 -5.11 -1.14 0.85
C ARG A 5 -5.77 -1.13 -0.51
N ASP A 6 -5.86 -2.31 -1.14
CA ASP A 6 -6.76 -2.48 -2.26
C ASP A 6 -8.24 -2.50 -1.79
N LYS A 7 -9.18 -2.51 -2.73
CA LYS A 7 -10.62 -2.53 -2.41
C LYS A 7 -11.06 -3.81 -1.70
N GLY A 8 -10.31 -4.90 -1.84
CA GLY A 8 -10.54 -6.17 -1.15
C GLY A 8 -10.08 -6.17 0.31
N GLY A 9 -9.34 -5.14 0.73
CA GLY A 9 -8.81 -4.98 2.08
C GLY A 9 -7.40 -5.54 2.25
N ASP A 10 -6.79 -6.10 1.20
CA ASP A 10 -5.42 -6.56 1.24
C ASP A 10 -4.47 -5.35 1.36
N LEU A 11 -3.49 -5.47 2.25
CA LEU A 11 -2.51 -4.42 2.53
C LEU A 11 -1.20 -4.70 1.79
N TYR A 12 -0.64 -3.66 1.16
CA TYR A 12 0.61 -3.76 0.42
C TYR A 12 1.58 -2.65 0.83
N LEU A 13 2.88 -2.98 0.85
CA LEU A 13 3.99 -2.05 0.94
C LEU A 13 4.55 -1.80 -0.45
N PHE A 14 4.80 -0.53 -0.77
CA PHE A 14 5.35 -0.05 -2.03
C PHE A 14 6.65 0.72 -1.80
N GLN A 15 7.60 0.57 -2.73
CA GLN A 15 8.90 1.22 -2.63
C GLN A 15 8.80 2.70 -3.01
N THR A 16 8.09 3.01 -4.10
CA THR A 16 7.77 4.37 -4.58
C THR A 16 6.27 4.66 -4.43
N ARG A 17 5.86 5.92 -4.60
CA ARG A 17 4.47 6.35 -4.38
C ARG A 17 3.55 5.66 -5.40
N PRO A 18 2.66 4.75 -4.96
CA PRO A 18 1.75 4.10 -5.88
C PRO A 18 0.64 5.06 -6.32
N ARG A 19 -0.02 4.74 -7.43
CA ARG A 19 -1.20 5.43 -7.93
C ARG A 19 -2.42 4.53 -7.78
N LYS A 20 -3.55 5.13 -7.41
CA LYS A 20 -4.81 4.41 -7.28
C LYS A 20 -5.33 3.99 -8.65
N GLY A 21 -5.54 2.69 -8.83
CA GLY A 21 -6.02 2.09 -10.07
C GLY A 21 -7.50 1.74 -9.97
N ASP A 22 -8.40 2.72 -10.09
CA ASP A 22 -9.85 2.52 -9.85
C ASP A 22 -10.47 1.40 -10.68
N LYS A 23 -10.02 1.21 -11.94
CA LYS A 23 -10.53 0.14 -12.82
C LYS A 23 -10.15 -1.27 -12.36
N LEU A 24 -8.97 -1.40 -11.74
CA LEU A 24 -8.43 -2.67 -11.26
C LEU A 24 -8.67 -2.86 -9.76
N HIS A 25 -9.18 -1.82 -9.07
CA HIS A 25 -9.43 -1.82 -7.63
C HIS A 25 -8.19 -2.07 -6.76
N ILE A 26 -7.01 -1.71 -7.27
CA ILE A 26 -5.70 -1.91 -6.62
C ILE A 26 -4.86 -0.64 -6.71
N TRP A 27 -3.83 -0.57 -5.87
CA TRP A 27 -2.77 0.44 -5.98
C TRP A 27 -1.64 -0.08 -6.86
N LEU A 28 -1.14 0.76 -7.76
CA LEU A 28 -0.16 0.40 -8.77
C LEU A 28 1.11 1.23 -8.62
N GLU A 29 2.23 0.55 -8.55
CA GLU A 29 3.55 1.16 -8.74
C GLU A 29 3.96 1.09 -10.21
N GLU A 30 4.80 2.03 -10.68
CA GLU A 30 5.28 2.03 -12.07
C GLU A 30 6.06 0.75 -12.42
N CYS A 31 6.71 0.13 -11.43
CA CYS A 31 7.40 -1.14 -11.56
C CYS A 31 6.57 -2.28 -10.96
N ILE A 32 6.19 -3.23 -11.81
CA ILE A 32 5.16 -4.26 -11.56
C ILE A 32 5.50 -5.30 -10.47
N ASN A 33 6.72 -5.30 -9.91
CA ASN A 33 7.23 -6.38 -9.04
C ASN A 33 7.70 -5.93 -7.65
N ASN A 34 7.42 -4.70 -7.24
CA ASN A 34 7.96 -4.15 -5.99
C ASN A 34 6.93 -4.10 -4.84
N MET A 35 5.71 -4.59 -5.05
CA MET A 35 4.70 -4.64 -4.00
C MET A 35 4.90 -5.87 -3.11
N ILE A 36 4.96 -5.64 -1.80
CA ILE A 36 5.05 -6.70 -0.79
C ILE A 36 3.71 -6.77 -0.07
N LYS A 37 3.02 -7.91 -0.16
CA LYS A 37 1.80 -8.13 0.63
C LYS A 37 2.15 -8.24 2.11
N LEU A 38 1.48 -7.46 2.94
CA LEU A 38 1.63 -7.47 4.39
C LEU A 38 0.43 -8.19 5.05
N ASP A 39 0.56 -8.49 6.34
CA ASP A 39 -0.60 -8.90 7.13
C ASP A 39 -1.62 -7.77 7.16
N ALA A 40 -2.87 -8.08 6.78
CA ALA A 40 -3.95 -7.11 6.70
C ALA A 40 -4.33 -6.51 8.07
N SER A 41 -3.97 -7.13 9.19
CA SER A 41 -4.22 -6.58 10.53
C SER A 41 -3.31 -5.40 10.87
N LEU A 42 -2.21 -5.20 10.14
CA LEU A 42 -1.33 -4.04 10.31
C LEU A 42 -2.01 -2.79 9.74
N PHE A 43 -1.77 -1.64 10.36
CA PHE A 43 -2.30 -0.34 9.91
C PHE A 43 -3.82 -0.34 9.65
N PRO A 44 -4.66 -0.64 10.67
CA PRO A 44 -6.12 -0.65 10.53
C PRO A 44 -6.71 0.71 10.10
N GLU A 45 -5.97 1.80 10.26
CA GLU A 45 -6.34 3.15 9.84
C GLU A 45 -6.23 3.39 8.32
N VAL A 46 -5.48 2.55 7.60
CA VAL A 46 -5.31 2.67 6.14
C VAL A 46 -6.52 2.07 5.45
N SER A 47 -7.10 2.79 4.50
CA SER A 47 -8.34 2.43 3.80
C SER A 47 -8.19 2.50 2.29
N TRP A 48 -8.98 1.69 1.56
CA TRP A 48 -9.12 1.88 0.12
C TRP A 48 -9.70 3.26 -0.22
N GLU A 49 -10.52 3.86 0.65
CA GLU A 49 -11.15 5.16 0.38
C GLU A 49 -10.19 6.34 0.53
N ASP A 50 -8.97 6.13 1.05
CA ASP A 50 -7.96 7.18 1.15
C ASP A 50 -7.63 7.75 -0.24
N GLU A 51 -7.59 9.08 -0.33
CA GLU A 51 -7.25 9.78 -1.59
C GLU A 51 -5.79 9.55 -1.98
N GLU A 52 -4.93 9.32 -0.99
CA GLU A 52 -3.48 9.19 -1.13
C GLU A 52 -2.96 7.99 -0.34
N PRO A 53 -1.88 7.33 -0.80
CA PRO A 53 -1.27 6.25 -0.05
C PRO A 53 -0.55 6.79 1.18
N THR A 54 -0.47 6.01 2.25
CA THR A 54 0.18 6.44 3.49
C THR A 54 1.69 6.29 3.38
N GLU A 55 2.43 7.39 3.55
CA GLU A 55 3.89 7.35 3.63
C GLU A 55 4.35 6.76 4.97
N VAL A 56 5.35 5.87 4.92
CA VAL A 56 5.90 5.18 6.08
C VAL A 56 7.44 5.06 6.00
N GLU A 57 8.05 4.94 7.17
CA GLU A 57 9.47 4.62 7.34
C GLU A 57 9.65 3.21 7.92
N LEU A 58 10.60 2.44 7.36
CA LEU A 58 10.97 1.13 7.89
C LEU A 58 12.13 1.28 8.88
N VAL A 59 11.89 0.92 10.15
CA VAL A 59 12.88 1.03 11.21
C VAL A 59 13.33 -0.36 11.66
N LYS A 60 14.62 -0.68 11.46
CA LYS A 60 15.25 -1.85 12.07
C LYS A 60 15.72 -1.49 13.48
N LYS A 61 15.20 -2.18 14.49
CA LYS A 61 15.74 -2.11 15.85
C LYS A 61 16.96 -3.03 15.97
N LEU A 62 18.01 -2.55 16.65
CA LEU A 62 19.24 -3.29 16.96
C LEU A 62 19.16 -3.92 18.35
#